data_AF-A0A1C3X859-F1
#
_entry.id   AF-A0A1C3X859-F1
#
_cell.length_a   1.000
_cell.length_b   1.000
_cell.length_c   1.000
_cell.angle_alpha   90.00
_cell.angle_beta   90.00
_cell.angle_gamma   90.00
#
_symmetry.space_group_name_H-M   'P 1'
#
loop_
_entity.id
_entity.type
_entity.pdbx_description
1 polymer ?
#
loop_
_entity_poly.entity_id
_entity_poly.type
_entity_poly.pdbx_seq_one_letter_code
_entity_poly.pdbx_strand_id
1 'polypeptide(L)'
;MGAENMVGISRLVPSRRERAVMPEPCGKGIVLWTLRYGDEVRDGENYFAAIDDEEPEAELMPLVQQLIKKQTQRWSPKMVADPMQETLLDIINTKKKQLKKPSKAMPKKKAEALTGNVINIMDALRKSIENERGSGKQSTR
;
A
#
# COMPACT_ATOMS: atom_id res chain seq x y z
N MET A 1 -34.86 -9.54 18.78
CA MET A 1 -33.54 -9.96 18.25
C MET A 1 -32.59 -10.40 19.35
N GLY A 2 -31.95 -9.49 20.11
CA GLY A 2 -30.96 -9.91 21.14
C GLY A 2 -31.53 -10.74 22.30
N ALA A 3 -32.78 -10.52 22.67
CA ALA A 3 -33.47 -11.28 23.72
C ALA A 3 -34.04 -12.63 23.25
N GLU A 4 -34.14 -12.85 21.93
CA GLU A 4 -34.78 -14.03 21.33
C GLU A 4 -33.79 -14.91 20.57
N ASN A 5 -32.48 -14.64 20.71
CA ASN A 5 -31.40 -15.31 19.97
C ASN A 5 -31.66 -15.36 18.45
N MET A 6 -32.21 -14.27 17.90
CA MET A 6 -32.52 -14.14 16.47
C MET A 6 -31.51 -13.25 15.78
N VAL A 7 -31.11 -13.67 14.58
CA VAL A 7 -30.27 -12.90 13.65
C VAL A 7 -31.10 -12.45 12.46
N GLY A 8 -30.79 -11.29 11.90
CA GLY A 8 -31.36 -10.87 10.61
C GLY A 8 -30.59 -11.50 9.46
N ILE A 9 -31.26 -11.85 8.37
CA ILE A 9 -30.61 -12.13 7.09
C ILE A 9 -31.06 -11.05 6.12
N SER A 10 -30.10 -10.39 5.48
CA SER A 10 -30.38 -9.34 4.52
C SER A 10 -29.36 -9.39 3.39
N ARG A 11 -29.58 -8.53 2.41
CA ARG A 11 -28.72 -8.36 1.26
C ARG A 11 -28.25 -6.93 1.20
N LEU A 12 -26.94 -6.74 1.17
CA LEU A 12 -26.32 -5.44 1.15
C LEU A 12 -25.46 -5.32 -0.10
N VAL A 13 -25.48 -4.16 -0.75
CA VAL A 13 -24.60 -3.83 -1.87
C VAL A 13 -23.52 -2.88 -1.38
N PRO A 14 -22.42 -3.36 -0.76
CA PRO A 14 -21.27 -2.51 -0.52
C PRO A 14 -20.66 -2.10 -1.87
N SER A 15 -20.81 -0.82 -2.22
CA SER A 15 -20.35 -0.24 -3.48
C SER A 15 -21.02 -0.85 -4.72
N ARG A 16 -20.43 -1.88 -5.33
CA ARG A 16 -20.86 -2.43 -6.63
C ARG A 16 -21.25 -3.90 -6.62
N ARG A 17 -20.99 -4.62 -5.52
CA ARG A 17 -21.24 -6.07 -5.45
C ARG A 17 -22.22 -6.35 -4.34
N GLU A 18 -23.28 -7.07 -4.69
CA GLU A 18 -24.26 -7.55 -3.76
C GLU A 18 -23.68 -8.71 -2.93
N ARG A 19 -23.91 -8.68 -1.62
CA ARG A 19 -23.49 -9.73 -0.68
C ARG A 19 -24.62 -10.05 0.28
N ALA A 20 -24.79 -11.33 0.58
CA ALA A 20 -25.63 -11.75 1.69
C ALA A 20 -24.94 -11.34 3.01
N VAL A 21 -25.70 -10.81 3.95
CA VAL A 21 -25.21 -10.33 5.24
C VAL A 21 -26.09 -10.79 6.38
N MET A 22 -25.48 -11.02 7.53
CA MET A 22 -26.16 -11.40 8.77
C MET A 22 -25.86 -10.35 9.85
N PRO A 23 -26.74 -9.35 10.05
CA PRO A 23 -26.67 -8.47 11.20
C PRO A 23 -27.03 -9.21 12.50
N GLU A 24 -26.09 -9.17 13.44
CA GLU A 24 -26.22 -9.72 14.79
C GLU A 24 -26.19 -8.58 15.83
N PRO A 25 -27.16 -8.52 16.76
CA PRO A 25 -27.14 -7.53 17.83
C PRO A 25 -25.97 -7.77 18.79
N CYS A 26 -25.11 -6.77 18.97
CA CYS A 26 -23.94 -6.84 19.85
C CYS A 26 -23.90 -5.64 20.80
N GLY A 27 -24.35 -5.85 22.04
CA GLY A 27 -24.42 -4.79 23.05
C GLY A 27 -25.33 -3.63 22.63
N LYS A 28 -24.76 -2.43 22.45
CA LYS A 28 -25.48 -1.22 22.00
C LYS A 28 -25.49 -1.05 20.47
N GLY A 29 -24.90 -1.99 19.73
CA GLY A 29 -24.73 -1.90 18.28
C GLY A 29 -25.08 -3.20 17.57
N ILE A 30 -24.62 -3.30 16.33
CA ILE A 30 -24.83 -4.46 15.45
C ILE A 30 -23.48 -4.83 14.84
N VAL A 31 -23.15 -6.13 14.87
CA VAL A 31 -22.05 -6.70 14.08
C VAL A 31 -22.63 -7.22 12.77
N LEU A 32 -22.03 -6.82 11.65
CA LEU A 32 -22.47 -7.24 10.33
C LEU A 32 -21.53 -8.33 9.80
N TRP A 33 -22.02 -9.57 9.77
CA TRP A 33 -21.29 -10.67 9.15
C TRP A 33 -21.56 -10.70 7.65
N THR A 34 -20.51 -10.82 6.83
CA THR A 34 -20.66 -11.03 5.39
C THR A 34 -20.66 -12.52 5.11
N LEU A 35 -21.72 -13.02 4.48
CA LEU A 35 -21.88 -14.44 4.18
C LEU A 35 -21.26 -14.78 2.82
N ARG A 36 -20.74 -16.01 2.72
CA ARG A 36 -20.27 -16.63 1.49
C ARG A 36 -21.42 -17.36 0.82
N TYR A 37 -21.51 -17.30 -0.51
CA TYR A 37 -22.45 -18.12 -1.27
C TYR A 37 -21.93 -19.56 -1.37
N GLY A 38 -22.83 -20.52 -1.62
CA GLY A 38 -22.49 -21.95 -1.62
C GLY A 38 -21.43 -22.33 -2.67
N ASP A 39 -21.38 -21.60 -3.79
CA ASP A 39 -20.37 -21.74 -4.84
C ASP A 39 -18.99 -21.17 -4.46
N GLU A 40 -18.91 -20.31 -3.43
CA GLU A 40 -17.64 -19.81 -2.89
C GLU A 40 -17.04 -20.73 -1.83
N VAL A 41 -17.84 -21.64 -1.25
CA VAL A 41 -17.40 -22.60 -0.22
C VAL A 41 -16.85 -23.83 -0.92
N ARG A 42 -15.55 -24.09 -0.75
CA ARG A 42 -14.93 -25.32 -1.25
C ARG A 42 -15.32 -26.48 -0.35
N ASP A 43 -15.53 -27.63 -0.97
CA ASP A 43 -15.77 -28.87 -0.27
C ASP A 43 -14.55 -29.27 0.57
N GLY A 44 -14.79 -29.53 1.86
CA GLY A 44 -13.78 -29.91 2.82
C GLY A 44 -13.26 -31.33 2.60
N GLU A 45 -14.08 -32.25 2.06
CA GLU A 45 -13.70 -33.65 1.87
C GLU A 45 -12.41 -33.79 1.06
N ASN A 46 -12.25 -32.96 0.02
CA ASN A 46 -11.04 -32.94 -0.81
C ASN A 46 -9.76 -32.56 -0.06
N TYR A 47 -9.87 -31.77 1.02
CA TYR A 47 -8.71 -31.34 1.83
C TYR A 47 -8.40 -32.32 2.96
N PHE A 48 -9.41 -32.99 3.50
CA PHE A 48 -9.27 -33.92 4.62
C PHE A 48 -9.18 -35.39 4.19
N ALA A 49 -9.31 -35.70 2.90
CA ALA A 49 -9.24 -37.08 2.38
C ALA A 49 -7.95 -37.85 2.71
N ALA A 50 -6.86 -37.14 3.04
CA ALA A 50 -5.58 -37.75 3.41
C ALA A 50 -5.37 -37.88 4.93
N ILE A 51 -6.35 -37.44 5.73
CA ILE A 51 -6.30 -37.51 7.20
C ILE A 51 -7.21 -38.68 7.61
N ASP A 52 -6.63 -39.65 8.32
CA ASP A 52 -7.39 -40.79 8.82
C ASP A 52 -8.35 -40.35 9.95
N ASP A 53 -9.56 -40.92 9.96
CA ASP A 53 -10.59 -40.71 10.99
C ASP A 53 -10.30 -41.47 12.31
N GLU A 54 -9.04 -41.83 12.54
CA GLU A 54 -8.64 -42.57 13.75
C GLU A 54 -8.71 -41.68 15.00
N GLU A 55 -9.14 -42.28 16.12
CA GLU A 55 -9.13 -41.58 17.40
C GLU A 55 -7.69 -41.24 17.80
N PRO A 56 -7.43 -40.00 18.20
CA PRO A 56 -6.09 -39.58 18.59
C PRO A 56 -5.61 -40.37 19.81
N GLU A 57 -4.34 -40.73 19.84
CA GLU A 57 -3.73 -41.49 20.92
C GLU A 57 -3.95 -40.80 22.28
N ALA A 58 -4.57 -41.53 23.22
CA ALA A 58 -5.00 -41.00 24.52
C ALA A 58 -3.83 -40.45 25.35
N GLU A 59 -2.61 -40.92 25.14
CA GLU A 59 -1.40 -40.44 25.82
C GLU A 59 -0.86 -39.11 25.26
N LEU A 60 -1.08 -38.84 23.97
CA LEU A 60 -0.64 -37.60 23.32
C LEU A 60 -1.58 -36.43 23.63
N MET A 61 -2.87 -36.69 23.78
CA MET A 61 -3.89 -35.69 24.09
C MET A 61 -3.56 -34.80 25.32
N PRO A 62 -3.20 -35.35 26.50
CA PRO A 62 -2.85 -34.52 27.66
C PRO A 62 -1.59 -33.69 27.43
N LEU A 63 -0.63 -34.18 26.65
CA LEU A 63 0.61 -33.47 26.32
C LEU A 63 0.32 -32.24 25.44
N VAL A 64 -0.50 -32.42 24.40
CA VAL A 64 -0.97 -31.31 23.55
C VAL A 64 -1.75 -30.30 24.36
N GLN A 65 -2.65 -30.74 25.25
CA GLN A 65 -3.39 -29.84 26.14
C GLN A 65 -2.48 -29.02 27.06
N GLN A 66 -1.42 -29.62 27.60
CA GLN A 66 -0.42 -28.90 28.39
C GLN A 66 0.33 -27.86 27.54
N LEU A 67 0.66 -28.20 26.30
CA LEU A 67 1.31 -27.27 25.37
C LEU A 67 0.40 -26.09 25.04
N ILE A 68 -0.88 -26.33 24.75
CA ILE A 68 -1.88 -25.28 24.54
C ILE A 68 -1.97 -24.41 25.78
N LYS A 69 -2.14 -24.98 26.98
CA LYS A 69 -2.20 -24.20 28.23
C LYS A 69 -0.97 -23.34 28.48
N LYS A 70 0.23 -23.85 28.16
CA LYS A 70 1.48 -23.09 28.27
C LYS A 70 1.56 -21.93 27.28
N GLN A 71 0.98 -22.07 26.08
CA GLN A 71 0.98 -21.02 25.05
C GLN A 71 -0.25 -20.10 25.09
N THR A 72 -1.30 -20.46 25.84
CA THR A 72 -2.49 -19.62 26.00
C THR A 72 -2.14 -18.33 26.70
N GLN A 73 -2.42 -17.21 26.05
CA GLN A 73 -2.26 -15.86 26.59
C GLN A 73 -3.56 -15.08 26.48
N ARG A 74 -3.74 -14.08 27.36
CA ARG A 74 -4.92 -13.21 27.30
C ARG A 74 -4.84 -12.34 26.06
N TRP A 75 -5.88 -12.41 25.22
CA TRP A 75 -5.92 -11.62 24.01
C TRP A 75 -5.86 -10.12 24.28
N SER A 76 -5.07 -9.39 23.50
CA SER A 76 -5.03 -7.93 23.49
C SER A 76 -4.82 -7.42 22.05
N PRO A 77 -5.41 -6.26 21.68
CA PRO A 77 -5.28 -5.73 20.32
C PRO A 77 -3.85 -5.49 19.86
N LYS A 78 -2.92 -5.29 20.80
CA LYS A 78 -1.49 -5.03 20.52
C LYS A 78 -0.74 -6.26 20.00
N MET A 79 -1.31 -7.46 20.12
CA MET A 79 -0.66 -8.68 19.64
C MET A 79 -0.74 -8.85 18.13
N VAL A 80 -1.65 -8.14 17.45
CA VAL A 80 -1.78 -8.16 15.99
C VAL A 80 -1.42 -6.77 15.49
N ALA A 81 -0.15 -6.57 15.17
CA ALA A 81 0.32 -5.36 14.52
C ALA A 81 0.38 -5.56 12.99
N ASP A 82 0.17 -4.48 12.24
CA ASP A 82 0.39 -4.47 10.79
C ASP A 82 1.84 -4.03 10.51
N PRO A 83 2.77 -4.97 10.24
CA PRO A 83 4.17 -4.63 10.03
C PRO A 83 4.36 -3.75 8.78
N MET A 84 3.44 -3.80 7.82
CA MET A 84 3.51 -2.96 6.62
C MET A 84 3.18 -1.51 6.98
N GLN A 85 2.17 -1.25 7.80
CA GLN A 85 1.90 0.11 8.26
C GLN A 85 3.06 0.70 9.07
N GLU A 86 3.67 -0.09 9.96
CA GLU A 86 4.82 0.36 10.75
C GLU A 86 6.02 0.74 9.87
N THR A 87 6.41 -0.15 8.96
CA THR A 87 7.50 0.11 8.01
C THR A 87 7.22 1.31 7.10
N LEU A 88 5.98 1.48 6.65
CA LEU A 88 5.59 2.64 5.86
C LEU A 88 5.70 3.94 6.65
N LEU A 89 5.27 3.96 7.91
CA LEU A 89 5.41 5.12 8.79
C LEU A 89 6.88 5.49 9.00
N ASP A 90 7.77 4.51 9.15
CA ASP A 90 9.20 4.72 9.27
C ASP A 90 9.82 5.32 7.99
N ILE A 91 9.43 4.82 6.82
CA ILE A 91 9.85 5.38 5.53
C ILE A 91 9.35 6.82 5.39
N ILE A 92 8.09 7.11 5.76
CA ILE A 92 7.56 8.47 5.73
C ILE A 92 8.34 9.39 6.68
N ASN A 93 8.67 8.92 7.88
CA ASN A 93 9.41 9.68 8.87
C ASN A 93 10.85 9.96 8.43
N THR A 94 11.54 8.98 7.82
CA THR A 94 12.88 9.18 7.26
C THR A 94 12.87 10.18 6.11
N LYS A 95 11.91 10.07 5.17
CA LYS A 95 11.74 11.05 4.09
C LYS A 95 11.42 12.45 4.63
N LYS A 96 10.51 12.59 5.60
CA LYS A 96 10.22 13.88 6.26
C LYS A 96 11.46 14.46 6.92
N LYS A 97 12.29 13.65 7.59
CA LYS A 97 13.56 14.10 8.19
C LYS A 97 14.59 14.51 7.14
N GLN A 98 14.64 13.83 5.99
CA GLN A 98 15.49 14.22 4.85
C GLN A 98 15.03 15.54 4.21
N LEU A 99 13.72 15.74 4.04
CA LEU A 99 13.14 17.01 3.57
C LEU A 99 13.34 18.17 4.55
N LYS A 100 13.40 17.89 5.85
CA LYS A 100 13.66 18.88 6.91
C LYS A 100 15.15 19.18 7.14
N LYS A 101 16.08 18.41 6.56
CA LYS A 101 17.48 18.85 6.57
C LYS A 101 17.53 20.10 5.69
N PRO A 102 17.92 21.28 6.21
CA PRO A 102 18.21 22.39 5.34
C PRO A 102 19.23 21.86 4.34
N SER A 103 18.94 21.99 3.04
CA SER A 103 19.99 21.86 2.04
C SER A 103 21.14 22.68 2.60
N LYS A 104 22.28 22.05 2.94
CA LYS A 104 23.48 22.79 3.34
C LYS A 104 23.62 23.85 2.27
N ALA A 105 23.34 25.10 2.63
CA ALA A 105 23.40 26.19 1.68
C ALA A 105 24.81 26.10 1.12
N MET A 106 24.93 25.76 -0.16
CA MET A 106 26.18 25.98 -0.86
C MET A 106 26.56 27.43 -0.52
N PRO A 107 27.76 27.69 0.02
CA PRO A 107 28.15 29.06 0.30
C PRO A 107 27.90 29.82 -0.98
N LYS A 108 27.08 30.87 -0.91
CA LYS A 108 26.83 31.78 -2.02
C LYS A 108 28.19 32.31 -2.44
N LYS A 109 28.84 31.65 -3.41
CA LYS A 109 29.92 32.27 -4.16
C LYS A 109 29.29 33.54 -4.70
N LYS A 110 29.91 34.66 -4.30
CA LYS A 110 29.55 36.01 -4.73
C LYS A 110 29.20 35.96 -6.21
N ALA A 111 28.15 36.68 -6.56
CA ALA A 111 27.72 36.88 -7.93
C ALA A 111 28.90 37.39 -8.77
N GLU A 112 29.61 36.47 -9.41
CA GLU A 112 30.28 36.78 -10.66
C GLU A 112 29.18 36.64 -11.70
N ALA A 113 28.83 37.78 -12.28
CA ALA A 113 27.88 37.87 -13.37
C ALA A 113 28.26 36.83 -14.43
N LEU A 114 27.54 35.71 -14.43
CA LEU A 114 27.46 34.85 -15.59
C LEU A 114 26.78 35.72 -16.65
N THR A 115 27.61 36.42 -17.41
CA THR A 115 27.28 36.95 -18.72
C THR A 115 26.93 35.73 -19.54
N GLY A 116 25.67 35.31 -19.42
CA GLY A 116 25.10 34.31 -20.29
C GLY A 116 25.37 34.81 -21.70
N ASN A 117 26.10 34.02 -22.47
CA ASN A 117 26.21 34.22 -23.90
C ASN A 117 24.81 33.97 -24.48
N VAL A 118 23.94 34.96 -24.32
CA VAL A 118 22.67 35.05 -25.00
C VAL A 118 23.05 35.37 -26.43
N ILE A 119 23.23 34.31 -27.21
CA ILE A 119 23.28 34.43 -28.65
C ILE A 119 21.88 34.87 -29.06
N ASN A 120 21.71 36.18 -29.26
CA ASN A 120 20.49 36.73 -29.82
C ASN A 120 20.40 36.21 -31.27
N ILE A 121 19.52 35.23 -31.47
CA ILE A 121 19.34 34.54 -32.75
C ILE A 121 19.05 35.53 -33.89
N MET A 122 18.41 36.67 -33.58
CA MET A 122 18.16 37.73 -34.55
C MET A 122 19.44 38.47 -34.98
N ASP A 123 20.40 38.64 -34.08
CA ASP A 123 21.70 39.25 -34.40
C ASP A 123 22.60 38.26 -35.15
N ALA A 124 22.53 36.97 -34.81
CA ALA A 124 23.21 35.91 -35.57
C ALA A 124 22.65 35.78 -36.99
N LEU A 125 21.33 35.91 -37.17
CA LEU A 125 20.69 35.91 -38.48
C LEU A 125 21.06 37.14 -39.30
N ARG A 126 21.08 38.33 -38.69
CA ARG A 126 21.47 39.59 -39.36
C ARG A 126 22.93 39.53 -39.85
N LYS A 127 23.84 39.02 -39.02
CA LYS A 127 25.25 38.78 -39.42
C LYS A 127 25.39 37.74 -40.53
N SER A 128 24.54 36.70 -40.56
CA SER A 128 24.55 35.70 -41.64
C SER A 128 24.12 36.29 -42.98
N ILE A 129 23.10 37.15 -42.98
CA ILE A 129 22.59 37.81 -44.21
C ILE A 129 23.59 38.87 -44.72
N GLU A 130 24.29 39.56 -43.83
CA GLU A 130 25.36 40.50 -44.21
C GLU A 130 26.59 39.76 -44.79
N ASN A 131 26.96 38.60 -44.24
CA ASN A 131 28.06 37.78 -44.79
C ASN A 131 27.71 37.12 -46.14
N GLU A 132 26.45 36.78 -46.40
CA GLU A 132 26.01 36.31 -47.73
C GLU A 132 26.04 37.43 -48.78
N ARG A 133 25.82 38.70 -48.39
CA ARG A 133 25.94 39.84 -49.30
C ARG A 133 27.39 40.27 -49.56
N GLY A 134 28.34 39.84 -48.74
CA GLY A 134 29.78 40.14 -48.86
C GLY A 134 30.60 39.13 -49.67
N SER A 135 30.07 37.95 -49.98
CA SER A 135 30.79 36.85 -50.65
C SER A 135 30.51 36.75 -52.16
N GLY A 136 30.24 37.89 -52.80
CA GLY A 136 30.05 38.03 -54.25
C GLY A 136 31.24 38.60 -55.01
N LYS A 137 32.49 38.41 -54.54
CA LYS A 137 33.67 38.81 -55.32
C LYS A 137 34.88 37.89 -55.08
N GLN A 138 35.28 37.26 -56.20
CA GLN A 138 36.58 36.64 -56.50
C GLN A 138 36.84 35.22 -55.96
N SER A 139 36.81 34.23 -56.87
CA SER A 139 38.06 33.56 -57.31
C SER A 139 37.86 32.72 -58.60
N THR A 140 38.49 33.21 -59.68
CA THR A 140 39.32 32.48 -60.68
C THR A 140 38.75 31.26 -61.44
N ARG A 141 38.48 31.42 -62.74
CA ARG A 141 39.35 30.97 -63.84
C ARG A 141 38.98 31.70 -65.14
#